data_AF-A0A929G6U3-F1
#
_entry.id   AF-A0A929G6U3-F1
#
_cell.length_a   1.000
_cell.length_b   1.000
_cell.length_c   1.000
_cell.angle_alpha   90.00
_cell.angle_beta   90.00
_cell.angle_gamma   90.00
#
_symmetry.space_group_name_H-M   'P 1'
#
loop_
_entity.id
_entity.type
_entity.pdbx_description
1 polymer ?
#
loop_
_entity_poly.entity_id
_entity_poly.type
_entity_poly.pdbx_seq_one_letter_code
_entity_poly.pdbx_strand_id
1 'polypeptide(L)'
;MATNLLNLATSWKGNQERTLTDNQDCQPTEVRPRRRLSAAPSIYSILKSFGPFPPYSLVVGVCRDGLPFMISLDNPKSGSILVVGENSVEKTQILKAMSLSASMLNNPEQVNLCVITNKVDRYADLMKYANCQVLLTPYERAAGEMVIEFASIAEQRRSGR
;
A
#
# COMPACT_ATOMS: atom_id res chain seq x y z
N MET A 1 -72.36 -22.85 -18.24
CA MET A 1 -73.16 -21.64 -17.95
C MET A 1 -72.26 -20.72 -17.13
N ALA A 2 -71.50 -19.82 -17.76
CA ALA A 2 -71.83 -18.37 -17.92
C ALA A 2 -72.14 -17.71 -16.56
N THR A 3 -71.47 -16.65 -16.07
CA THR A 3 -71.18 -15.38 -16.76
C THR A 3 -70.13 -14.54 -15.99
N ASN A 4 -69.32 -13.79 -16.74
CA ASN A 4 -68.43 -12.67 -16.35
C ASN A 4 -69.12 -11.55 -15.54
N LEU A 5 -68.35 -10.73 -14.79
CA LEU A 5 -68.44 -9.25 -14.82
C LEU A 5 -67.18 -8.55 -14.25
N LEU A 6 -66.49 -7.80 -15.15
CA LEU A 6 -65.84 -6.48 -15.02
C LEU A 6 -64.61 -6.31 -14.09
N ASN A 7 -63.36 -6.15 -14.58
CA ASN A 7 -62.74 -5.03 -15.34
C ASN A 7 -62.93 -3.63 -14.74
N LEU A 8 -61.88 -3.12 -14.10
CA LEU A 8 -61.59 -1.69 -13.93
C LEU A 8 -60.14 -1.42 -14.36
N ALA A 9 -59.97 -1.18 -15.66
CA ALA A 9 -58.78 -0.57 -16.22
C ALA A 9 -59.03 0.95 -16.30
N THR A 10 -58.35 1.73 -15.46
CA THR A 10 -58.31 3.18 -15.58
C THR A 10 -57.12 3.60 -16.43
N SER A 11 -57.49 3.90 -17.67
CA SER A 11 -56.82 4.74 -18.67
C SER A 11 -56.00 5.89 -18.11
N TRP A 12 -54.72 5.96 -18.50
CA TRP A 12 -53.98 7.21 -18.69
C TRP A 12 -53.15 7.12 -19.98
N LYS A 13 -53.67 7.71 -21.06
CA LYS A 13 -52.90 8.08 -22.25
C LYS A 13 -52.62 9.58 -22.16
N GLY A 14 -51.34 9.96 -22.18
CA GLY A 14 -50.88 11.33 -22.21
C GLY A 14 -49.44 11.40 -22.70
N ASN A 15 -49.31 11.40 -24.03
CA ASN A 15 -48.10 11.49 -24.81
C ASN A 15 -47.44 12.88 -24.66
N GLN A 16 -46.14 12.97 -24.39
CA GLN A 16 -45.23 13.65 -25.31
C GLN A 16 -43.75 13.52 -24.91
N GLU A 17 -43.00 13.11 -25.91
CA GLU A 17 -41.56 12.98 -26.01
C GLU A 17 -40.82 14.27 -25.63
N ARG A 18 -39.83 14.15 -24.73
CA ARG A 18 -38.61 14.94 -24.81
C ARG A 18 -37.48 13.99 -25.15
N THR A 19 -37.18 13.92 -26.45
CA THR A 19 -35.88 13.53 -26.97
C THR A 19 -34.81 14.45 -26.38
N LEU A 20 -34.16 13.99 -25.30
CA LEU A 20 -32.76 14.31 -25.04
C LEU A 20 -31.96 13.14 -25.63
N THR A 21 -31.72 13.24 -26.92
CA THR A 21 -30.62 12.53 -27.55
C THR A 21 -29.31 13.00 -26.92
N ASP A 22 -28.41 12.05 -26.77
CA ASP A 22 -26.97 12.24 -26.66
C ASP A 22 -26.46 12.60 -25.27
N ASN A 23 -26.27 11.56 -24.46
CA ASN A 23 -25.04 11.41 -23.68
C ASN A 23 -24.80 9.92 -23.47
N GLN A 24 -24.16 9.37 -24.49
CA GLN A 24 -23.29 8.20 -24.47
C GLN A 24 -23.20 7.52 -23.11
N ASP A 25 -23.80 6.34 -23.07
CA ASP A 25 -23.59 5.32 -22.05
C ASP A 25 -22.11 5.29 -21.65
N CYS A 26 -21.86 5.37 -20.34
CA CYS A 26 -20.60 4.94 -19.75
C CYS A 26 -20.35 3.50 -20.21
N GLN A 27 -19.60 3.37 -21.30
CA GLN A 27 -19.05 2.10 -21.75
C GLN A 27 -18.35 1.48 -20.53
N PRO A 28 -18.61 0.20 -20.20
CA PRO A 28 -17.85 -0.47 -19.16
C PRO A 28 -16.39 -0.41 -19.56
N THR A 29 -15.57 0.33 -18.80
CA THR A 29 -14.15 0.50 -19.08
C THR A 29 -13.54 -0.89 -19.21
N GLU A 30 -13.12 -1.26 -20.42
CA GLU A 30 -12.46 -2.54 -20.66
C GLU A 30 -11.29 -2.67 -19.68
N VAL A 31 -11.42 -3.61 -18.74
CA VAL A 31 -10.37 -3.97 -17.80
C VAL A 31 -9.28 -4.61 -18.66
N ARG A 32 -8.30 -3.79 -19.08
CA ARG A 32 -7.16 -4.26 -19.87
C ARG A 32 -6.58 -5.51 -19.20
N PRO A 33 -6.38 -6.62 -19.94
CA PRO A 33 -5.82 -7.82 -19.35
C PRO A 33 -4.50 -7.45 -18.69
N ARG A 34 -4.39 -7.76 -17.39
CA ARG A 34 -3.15 -7.54 -16.63
C ARG A 34 -2.04 -8.29 -17.36
N ARG A 35 -1.18 -7.54 -18.06
CA ARG A 35 0.05 -8.07 -18.64
C ARG A 35 0.77 -8.80 -17.51
N ARG A 36 0.98 -10.11 -17.65
CA ARG A 36 1.78 -10.89 -16.70
C ARG A 36 3.14 -10.22 -16.64
N LEU A 37 3.39 -9.46 -15.58
CA LEU A 37 4.72 -8.93 -15.31
C LEU A 37 5.61 -10.15 -15.13
N SER A 38 6.72 -10.22 -15.87
CA SER A 38 7.80 -11.16 -15.58
C SER A 38 8.15 -11.05 -14.10
N ALA A 39 8.45 -12.18 -13.47
CA ALA A 39 8.73 -12.26 -12.03
C ALA A 39 9.53 -11.04 -11.55
N ALA A 40 8.97 -10.30 -10.60
CA ALA A 40 9.60 -9.07 -10.12
C ALA A 40 11.01 -9.41 -9.59
N PRO A 41 12.04 -8.61 -9.93
CA PRO A 41 13.39 -8.86 -9.46
C PRO A 41 13.44 -8.82 -7.93
N SER A 42 14.24 -9.69 -7.33
CA SER A 42 14.42 -9.69 -5.87
C SER A 42 15.17 -8.43 -5.43
N ILE A 43 14.87 -7.91 -4.24
CA ILE A 43 15.60 -6.75 -3.67
C ILE A 43 17.10 -6.99 -3.68
N TYR A 44 17.55 -8.18 -3.26
CA TYR A 44 18.96 -8.52 -3.28
C TYR A 44 19.62 -8.35 -4.67
N SER A 45 18.92 -8.79 -5.74
CA SER A 45 19.42 -8.63 -7.11
C SER A 45 19.51 -7.16 -7.54
N ILE A 46 18.56 -6.33 -7.11
CA ILE A 46 18.56 -4.89 -7.39
C ILE A 46 19.74 -4.23 -6.66
N LEU A 47 19.89 -4.48 -5.36
CA LEU A 47 20.97 -3.90 -4.55
C LEU A 47 22.35 -4.26 -5.10
N LYS A 48 22.54 -5.49 -5.57
CA LYS A 48 23.79 -5.93 -6.18
C LYS A 48 24.08 -5.27 -7.53
N SER A 49 23.04 -4.93 -8.30
CA SER A 49 23.18 -4.47 -9.69
C SER A 49 23.42 -2.97 -9.82
N PHE A 50 22.88 -2.15 -8.91
CA PHE A 50 22.91 -0.68 -9.04
C PHE A 50 24.01 0.02 -8.23
N GLY A 51 24.81 -0.71 -7.45
CA GLY A 51 26.01 -0.17 -6.79
C GLY A 51 25.77 0.44 -5.41
N PRO A 52 26.74 1.18 -4.85
CA PRO A 52 26.64 1.69 -3.49
C PRO A 52 25.54 2.77 -3.41
N PHE A 53 24.61 2.57 -2.49
CA PHE A 53 23.53 3.52 -2.22
C PHE A 53 23.97 4.54 -1.18
N PRO A 54 23.44 5.78 -1.23
CA PRO A 54 23.70 6.76 -0.19
C PRO A 54 23.17 6.26 1.17
N PRO A 55 23.74 6.71 2.29
CA PRO A 55 23.20 6.38 3.62
C PRO A 55 21.76 6.91 3.74
N TYR A 56 20.98 6.31 4.64
CA TYR A 56 19.57 6.62 4.84
C TYR A 56 18.73 6.38 3.57
N SER A 57 19.10 5.38 2.76
CA SER A 57 18.34 5.03 1.55
C SER A 57 17.46 3.81 1.75
N LEU A 58 16.34 3.81 1.03
CA LEU A 58 15.38 2.73 0.96
C LEU A 58 15.06 2.40 -0.49
N VAL A 59 15.32 1.17 -0.93
CA VAL A 59 14.93 0.68 -2.26
C VAL A 59 13.61 -0.08 -2.13
N VAL A 60 12.63 0.30 -2.95
CA VAL A 60 11.30 -0.32 -2.95
C VAL A 60 11.15 -1.33 -4.09
N GLY A 61 11.77 -1.07 -5.24
CA GLY A 61 11.66 -1.91 -6.43
C GLY A 61 12.34 -1.31 -7.65
N VAL A 62 11.87 -1.68 -8.84
CA VAL A 62 12.39 -1.19 -10.14
C VAL A 62 11.24 -0.55 -10.92
N CYS A 63 11.50 0.64 -11.45
CA CYS A 63 10.58 1.37 -12.31
C CYS A 63 10.55 0.75 -13.73
N ARG A 64 9.60 1.20 -14.56
CA ARG A 64 9.45 0.68 -15.94
C ARG A 64 10.63 1.02 -16.86
N ASP A 65 11.38 2.05 -16.51
CA ASP A 65 12.63 2.46 -17.15
C ASP A 65 13.82 1.55 -16.79
N GLY A 66 13.64 0.61 -15.86
CA GLY A 66 14.70 -0.26 -15.37
C GLY A 66 15.54 0.35 -14.26
N LEU A 67 15.23 1.55 -13.75
CA LEU A 67 15.96 2.18 -12.65
C LEU A 67 15.37 1.81 -11.28
N PRO A 68 16.19 1.73 -10.21
CA PRO A 68 15.70 1.43 -8.88
C PRO A 68 14.83 2.58 -8.37
N PHE A 69 13.63 2.26 -7.88
CA PHE A 69 12.79 3.21 -7.17
C PHE A 69 13.26 3.31 -5.72
N MET A 70 13.73 4.51 -5.35
CA MET A 70 14.37 4.76 -4.06
C MET A 70 13.71 5.91 -3.31
N ILE A 71 13.76 5.82 -1.99
CA ILE A 71 13.28 6.84 -1.06
C ILE A 71 14.42 7.21 -0.12
N SER A 72 14.61 8.51 0.08
CA SER A 72 15.57 9.05 1.05
C SER A 72 14.89 9.20 2.40
N LEU A 73 15.46 8.60 3.44
CA LEU A 73 14.98 8.61 4.83
C LEU A 73 15.53 9.78 5.65
N ASP A 74 16.53 10.50 5.12
CA ASP A 74 17.13 11.69 5.73
C ASP A 74 16.24 12.94 5.60
N ASN A 75 15.31 12.95 4.65
CA ASN A 75 14.45 14.09 4.38
C ASN A 75 13.08 13.93 5.09
N PRO A 76 12.79 14.73 6.13
CA PRO A 76 11.54 14.62 6.89
C PRO A 76 10.29 14.95 6.05
N LYS A 77 10.43 15.63 4.90
CA LYS A 77 9.30 15.91 3.99
C LYS A 77 8.71 14.65 3.35
N SER A 78 9.50 13.58 3.26
CA SER A 78 9.09 12.28 2.70
C SER A 78 8.50 11.34 3.76
N GLY A 79 8.33 11.82 5.00
CA GLY A 79 8.32 11.01 6.23
C GLY A 79 7.19 10.00 6.43
N SER A 80 6.21 9.89 5.55
CA SER A 80 5.17 8.87 5.64
C SER A 80 4.90 8.21 4.28
N ILE A 81 4.85 6.88 4.29
CA ILE A 81 4.61 6.07 3.10
C ILE A 81 3.34 5.26 3.33
N LEU A 82 2.35 5.45 2.45
CA LEU A 82 1.11 4.68 2.45
C LEU A 82 1.13 3.67 1.30
N VAL A 83 1.05 2.38 1.62
CA VAL A 83 0.97 1.30 0.62
C VAL A 83 -0.49 0.83 0.50
N VAL A 84 -1.12 1.12 -0.63
CA VAL A 84 -2.50 0.71 -0.96
C VAL A 84 -2.50 -0.27 -2.12
N GLY A 85 -3.46 -1.19 -2.14
CA GLY A 85 -3.66 -2.13 -3.23
C GLY A 85 -4.86 -3.02 -2.97
N GLU A 86 -5.29 -3.77 -3.98
CA GLU A 86 -6.37 -4.75 -3.85
C GLU A 86 -5.96 -5.95 -2.96
N ASN A 87 -6.93 -6.74 -2.53
CA ASN A 87 -6.68 -7.92 -1.69
C ASN A 87 -5.78 -8.97 -2.36
N SER A 88 -5.80 -9.04 -3.70
CA SER A 88 -4.93 -9.94 -4.48
C SER A 88 -3.48 -9.47 -4.56
N VAL A 89 -3.19 -8.22 -4.17
CA VAL A 89 -1.84 -7.65 -4.23
C VAL A 89 -1.11 -7.92 -2.92
N GLU A 90 0.09 -8.49 -3.01
CA GLU A 90 0.94 -8.79 -1.86
C GLU A 90 1.57 -7.53 -1.27
N LYS A 91 0.75 -6.67 -0.67
CA LYS A 91 1.19 -5.48 0.08
C LYS A 91 2.26 -5.82 1.12
N THR A 92 2.14 -7.00 1.74
CA THR A 92 3.14 -7.56 2.65
C THR A 92 4.50 -7.73 1.98
N GLN A 93 4.55 -8.20 0.73
CA GLN A 93 5.80 -8.40 0.01
C GLN A 93 6.53 -7.07 -0.24
N ILE A 94 5.78 -6.01 -0.58
CA ILE A 94 6.34 -4.66 -0.74
C ILE A 94 6.90 -4.14 0.59
N LEU A 95 6.15 -4.25 1.68
CA LEU A 95 6.62 -3.81 3.00
C LEU A 95 7.86 -4.59 3.45
N LYS A 96 7.90 -5.90 3.24
CA LYS A 96 9.10 -6.71 3.49
C LYS A 96 10.28 -6.29 2.65
N ALA A 97 10.05 -6.06 1.36
CA ALA A 97 11.08 -5.63 0.43
C ALA A 97 11.71 -4.31 0.89
N MET A 98 10.87 -3.37 1.34
CA MET A 98 11.31 -2.13 1.96
C MET A 98 12.11 -2.38 3.25
N SER A 99 11.56 -3.13 4.21
CA SER A 99 12.27 -3.45 5.46
C SER A 99 13.62 -4.13 5.24
N LEU A 100 13.67 -5.06 4.29
CA LEU A 100 14.89 -5.76 3.89
C LEU A 100 15.91 -4.79 3.29
N SER A 101 15.48 -3.94 2.35
CA SER A 101 16.36 -2.95 1.75
C SER A 101 16.88 -1.95 2.78
N ALA A 102 16.03 -1.50 3.71
CA ALA A 102 16.46 -0.62 4.79
C ALA A 102 17.57 -1.27 5.62
N SER A 103 17.40 -2.54 5.97
CA SER A 103 18.35 -3.29 6.81
C SER A 103 19.66 -3.60 6.08
N MET A 104 19.61 -3.81 4.76
CA MET A 104 20.81 -4.11 3.97
C MET A 104 21.64 -2.87 3.64
N LEU A 105 21.01 -1.70 3.53
CA LEU A 105 21.68 -0.46 3.12
C LEU A 105 22.14 0.42 4.27
N ASN A 106 21.57 0.23 5.47
CA ASN A 106 21.79 1.13 6.60
C ASN A 106 22.26 0.36 7.82
N ASN A 107 23.18 0.95 8.58
CA ASN A 107 23.59 0.41 9.87
C ASN A 107 22.41 0.49 10.88
N PRO A 108 22.24 -0.48 11.80
CA PRO A 108 21.30 -0.39 12.92
C PRO A 108 21.38 0.92 13.71
N GLU A 109 22.55 1.56 13.81
CA GLU A 109 22.71 2.87 14.46
C GLU A 109 22.05 4.02 13.67
N GLN A 110 21.82 3.82 12.37
CA GLN A 110 21.24 4.80 11.46
C GLN A 110 19.73 4.61 11.28
N VAL A 111 19.28 3.36 11.14
CA VAL A 111 17.88 3.03 10.86
C VAL A 111 17.44 1.85 11.71
N ASN A 112 16.44 2.11 12.56
CA ASN A 112 15.72 1.12 13.35
C ASN A 112 14.33 0.87 12.79
N LEU A 113 13.92 -0.39 12.79
CA LEU A 113 12.62 -0.86 12.33
C LEU A 113 11.82 -1.41 13.51
N CYS A 114 10.58 -0.96 13.61
CA CYS A 114 9.56 -1.50 14.50
C CYS A 114 8.36 -1.89 13.65
N VAL A 115 7.88 -3.12 13.80
CA VAL A 115 6.75 -3.64 13.02
C VAL A 115 5.60 -3.94 13.96
N ILE A 116 4.47 -3.26 13.74
CA ILE A 116 3.21 -3.52 14.46
C ILE A 116 2.25 -4.20 13.47
N THR A 117 1.85 -5.44 13.75
CA THR A 117 1.02 -6.22 12.83
C THR A 117 0.14 -7.26 13.52
N ASN A 118 -1.05 -7.51 12.96
CA ASN A 118 -1.91 -8.62 13.38
C ASN A 118 -1.51 -9.96 12.76
N LYS A 119 -0.49 -10.00 11.89
CA LYS A 119 -0.03 -11.18 11.16
C LYS A 119 1.47 -11.41 11.40
N VAL A 120 1.84 -11.73 12.63
CA VAL A 120 3.24 -11.89 13.08
C VAL A 120 4.00 -12.88 12.21
N ASP A 121 3.39 -14.03 11.87
CA ASP A 121 4.00 -15.07 11.02
C ASP A 121 4.49 -14.53 9.68
N ARG A 122 3.78 -13.52 9.15
CA ARG A 122 4.14 -12.91 7.89
C ARG A 122 5.36 -12.02 8.01
N TYR A 123 5.83 -11.61 9.18
CA TYR A 123 6.98 -10.70 9.31
C TYR A 123 8.10 -11.26 10.21
N ALA A 124 7.94 -12.48 10.72
CA ALA A 124 8.89 -13.13 11.63
C ALA A 124 10.31 -13.25 11.04
N ASP A 125 10.44 -13.34 9.72
CA ASP A 125 11.71 -13.34 9.00
C ASP A 125 12.50 -12.03 9.14
N LEU A 126 11.83 -10.90 9.41
CA LEU A 126 12.50 -9.61 9.59
C LEU A 126 13.32 -9.54 10.89
N MET A 127 12.93 -10.31 11.92
CA MET A 127 13.66 -10.37 13.20
C MET A 127 15.09 -10.90 13.07
N LYS A 128 15.44 -11.49 11.92
CA LYS A 128 16.81 -11.95 11.62
C LYS A 128 17.78 -10.80 11.35
N TYR A 129 17.27 -9.60 11.04
CA TYR A 129 18.09 -8.45 10.71
C TYR A 129 18.27 -7.55 11.94
N ALA A 130 19.50 -7.07 12.16
CA ALA A 130 19.86 -6.27 13.33
C ALA A 130 19.09 -4.92 13.43
N ASN A 131 18.61 -4.40 12.29
CA ASN A 131 17.80 -3.18 12.27
C ASN A 131 16.36 -3.43 12.77
N CYS A 132 15.86 -4.67 12.74
CA CYS A 132 14.52 -5.00 13.23
C CYS A 132 14.56 -5.20 14.73
N GLN A 133 14.18 -4.16 15.47
CA GLN A 133 14.24 -4.14 16.92
C GLN A 133 13.12 -4.96 17.54
N VAL A 134 11.89 -4.80 17.01
CA VAL A 134 10.71 -5.39 17.63
C VAL A 134 9.60 -5.67 16.62
N LEU A 135 8.90 -6.78 16.85
CA LEU A 135 7.69 -7.19 16.15
C LEU A 135 6.57 -7.36 17.19
N LEU A 136 5.57 -6.49 17.13
CA LEU A 136 4.50 -6.38 18.13
C LEU A 136 3.13 -6.61 17.49
N THR A 137 2.19 -7.08 18.29
CA THR A 137 0.77 -7.07 17.90
C THR A 137 0.08 -5.78 18.38
N PRO A 138 -0.95 -5.28 17.67
CA PRO A 138 -1.66 -4.06 18.06
C PRO A 138 -2.35 -4.13 19.43
N TYR A 139 -2.53 -5.33 19.97
CA TYR A 139 -3.25 -5.57 21.23
C TYR A 139 -2.32 -5.61 22.45
N GLU A 140 -1.00 -5.64 22.22
CA GLU A 140 -0.02 -5.59 23.29
C GLU A 140 0.15 -4.16 23.82
N ARG A 141 0.26 -4.03 25.14
CA ARG A 141 0.57 -2.75 25.78
C ARG A 141 1.88 -2.14 25.26
N ALA A 142 2.87 -2.99 24.99
CA ALA A 142 4.16 -2.59 24.42
C ALA A 142 4.01 -1.83 23.08
N ALA A 143 3.04 -2.19 22.24
CA ALA A 143 2.81 -1.47 20.97
C ALA A 143 2.37 -0.02 21.21
N GLY A 144 1.52 0.21 22.21
CA GLY A 144 1.10 1.56 22.62
C GLY A 144 2.26 2.38 23.18
N GLU A 145 3.08 1.75 24.04
CA GLU A 145 4.27 2.40 24.63
C GLU A 145 5.28 2.81 23.55
N MET A 146 5.55 1.94 22.57
CA MET A 146 6.44 2.25 21.44
C MET A 146 5.93 3.40 20.56
N VAL A 147 4.61 3.47 20.30
CA VAL A 147 4.03 4.59 19.52
C VAL A 147 4.19 5.91 20.26
N ILE A 148 3.97 5.91 21.58
CA ILE A 148 4.17 7.10 22.42
C ILE A 148 5.64 7.52 22.44
N GLU A 149 6.56 6.57 22.57
CA GLU A 149 8.00 6.81 22.52
C GLU A 149 8.43 7.43 21.18
N PHE A 150 8.02 6.85 20.04
CA PHE A 150 8.33 7.43 18.74
C PHE A 150 7.70 8.80 18.52
N ALA A 151 6.48 9.03 19.02
CA ALA A 151 5.86 10.35 18.97
C ALA A 151 6.66 11.37 19.80
N SER A 152 7.17 10.97 20.98
CA SER A 152 8.02 11.81 21.81
C SER A 152 9.33 12.17 21.11
N ILE A 153 10.01 11.18 20.50
CA ILE A 153 11.24 11.39 19.72
C ILE A 153 10.98 12.32 18.53
N ALA A 154 9.86 12.14 17.82
CA ALA A 154 9.50 13.00 16.69
C ALA A 154 9.27 14.46 17.13
N GLU A 155 8.60 14.68 18.26
CA GLU A 155 8.34 16.02 18.78
C GLU A 155 9.61 16.70 19.33
N GLN A 156 10.52 15.95 19.96
CA GLN A 156 11.84 16.43 20.36
C GLN A 156 12.62 16.96 19.16
N ARG A 157 12.69 16.17 18.08
CA ARG A 157 13.36 16.56 16.82
C ARG A 157 12.71 17.77 16.15
N ARG A 158 11.37 17.92 16.26
CA ARG A 158 10.65 19.07 15.72
C ARG A 158 10.89 20.34 16.55
N SER A 159 10.92 20.22 17.87
CA SER A 159 11.07 21.34 18.80
C SER A 159 12.53 21.75 19.04
N GLY A 160 13.50 20.99 18.51
CA GLY A 160 14.93 21.28 18.63
C GLY A 160 15.49 21.04 20.03
N ARG A 161 14.86 20.17 20.81
CA ARG A 161 15.27 19.76 22.16
C ARG A 161 15.70 18.30 22.19
#